data_AF-A0A2V9H7T9-F1
#
_entry.id   AF-A0A2V9H7T9-F1
#
_cell.length_a   1.000
_cell.length_b   1.000
_cell.length_c   1.000
_cell.angle_alpha   90.00
_cell.angle_beta   90.00
_cell.angle_gamma   90.00
#
_symmetry.space_group_name_H-M   'P 1'
#
loop_
_entity.id
_entity.type
_entity.pdbx_description
1 polymer ?
#
loop_
_entity_poly.entity_id
_entity_poly.type
_entity_poly.pdbx_seq_one_letter_code
_entity_poly.pdbx_strand_id
1 'polypeptide(L)' 'MRRARITYLIGSLARGGAEGQLLQLLRKLDQSRWEASLVTFDDLNAERAADVVSCVSSVGIPSNGNSRSLIRG' A
#
# COMPACT_ATOMS: atom_id res chain seq x y z
N MET A 1 4.69 2.46 -26.12
CA MET A 1 4.04 1.25 -25.58
C MET A 1 3.08 1.66 -24.46
N ARG A 2 1.95 0.98 -24.27
CA ARG A 2 1.03 1.27 -23.16
C ARG A 2 1.61 0.73 -21.85
N ARG A 3 1.64 1.55 -20.79
CA ARG A 3 2.07 1.11 -19.45
C ARG A 3 1.15 0.02 -18.91
N ALA A 4 1.72 -0.95 -18.22
CA ALA A 4 0.94 -1.94 -17.48
C ALA A 4 0.54 -1.37 -16.11
N ARG A 5 -0.68 -1.66 -15.66
CA ARG A 5 -1.24 -1.12 -14.42
C ARG A 5 -1.14 -2.16 -13.32
N ILE A 6 -0.69 -1.75 -12.14
CA ILE A 6 -0.59 -2.60 -10.95
C ILE A 6 -1.33 -1.91 -9.82
N THR A 7 -2.17 -2.68 -9.11
CA THR A 7 -2.87 -2.21 -7.91
C THR A 7 -2.34 -3.00 -6.72
N TYR A 8 -1.83 -2.31 -5.72
CA TYR A 8 -1.43 -2.90 -4.45
C TYR A 8 -2.56 -2.74 -3.44
N LEU A 9 -2.86 -3.79 -2.69
CA LEU A 9 -3.82 -3.76 -1.58
C LEU A 9 -3.07 -4.08 -0.29
N ILE A 10 -3.15 -3.20 0.71
CA ILE A 10 -2.56 -3.41 2.03
C ILE A 10 -3.53 -2.92 3.10
N GLY A 11 -3.55 -3.56 4.27
CA GLY A 11 -4.51 -3.18 5.32
C GLY A 11 -4.33 -1.72 5.76
N SER A 12 -3.10 -1.31 6.05
CA SER A 12 -2.79 0.07 6.46
C SER A 12 -1.44 0.51 5.89
N LEU A 13 -1.18 1.81 5.95
CA LEU A 13 0.17 2.39 5.79
C LEU A 13 0.82 2.74 7.12
N ALA A 14 0.42 2.10 8.22
CA ALA A 14 1.05 2.27 9.52
C ALA A 14 2.53 1.84 9.48
N ARG A 15 3.33 2.23 10.47
CA ARG A 15 4.74 1.83 10.54
C ARG A 15 4.84 0.33 10.87
N GLY A 16 4.98 -0.50 9.83
CA GLY A 16 5.29 -1.92 9.91
C GLY A 16 6.27 -2.36 8.82
N GLY A 17 6.52 -3.67 8.78
CA GLY A 17 7.49 -4.26 7.85
C GLY A 17 7.01 -4.24 6.40
N ALA A 18 5.78 -4.71 6.15
CA ALA A 18 5.23 -4.83 4.80
C ALA A 18 5.03 -3.44 4.16
N GLU A 19 4.54 -2.47 4.93
CA GLU A 19 4.30 -1.10 4.53
C GLU A 19 5.60 -0.40 4.12
N GLY A 20 6.66 -0.58 4.92
CA GLY A 20 7.98 -0.05 4.61
C GLY A 20 8.55 -0.62 3.32
N GLN A 21 8.43 -1.94 3.12
CA GLN A 21 8.90 -2.61 1.91
C GLN A 21 8.11 -2.19 0.67
N LEU A 22 6.78 -2.10 0.78
CA LEU A 22 5.92 -1.66 -0.30
C LEU A 22 6.27 -0.24 -0.75
N LEU A 23 6.43 0.70 0.20
CA LEU A 23 6.83 2.08 -0.14
C LEU A 23 8.20 2.14 -0.82
N GLN A 24 9.16 1.31 -0.40
CA GLN A 24 10.46 1.23 -1.08
C GLN A 24 10.36 0.67 -2.49
N LEU A 25 9.50 -0.34 -2.70
CA LEU A 25 9.25 -0.93 -4.00
C LEU A 25 8.60 0.08 -4.95
N LEU A 26 7.58 0.80 -4.48
CA LEU A 26 6.90 1.84 -5.27
C LEU A 26 7.84 2.98 -5.67
N ARG A 27 8.76 3.40 -4.78
CA ARG A 27 9.78 4.42 -5.08
C ARG A 27 10.76 4.01 -6.19
N LYS A 28 11.02 2.71 -6.34
CA LYS A 28 11.97 2.17 -7.33
C LYS A 28 11.27 1.62 -8.57
N LEU A 29 9.95 1.74 -8.65
CA LEU A 29 9.18 1.23 -9.76
C LEU A 29 9.47 2.04 -11.03
N ASP A 30 9.76 1.35 -12.12
CA ASP A 30 9.97 1.99 -13.42
C ASP A 30 8.66 2.59 -13.96
N GLN A 31 8.48 3.89 -13.76
CA GLN A 31 7.27 4.63 -14.16
C GLN A 31 7.10 4.76 -15.68
N SER A 32 8.15 4.46 -16.47
CA SER A 32 8.03 4.42 -17.93
C SER A 32 7.29 3.16 -18.41
N ARG A 33 7.30 2.10 -17.59
CA ARG A 33 6.68 0.80 -17.89
C ARG A 33 5.44 0.51 -17.07
N TRP A 34 5.37 1.01 -15.84
CA TRP A 34 4.35 0.64 -14.87
C TRP A 34 3.62 1.87 -14.33
N GLU A 35 2.32 1.72 -14.14
CA GLU A 35 1.46 2.67 -13.43
C GLU A 35 0.93 2.01 -12.17
N ALA A 36 1.36 2.48 -11.00
CA ALA A 36 0.96 1.91 -9.72
C ALA A 36 -0.16 2.72 -9.06
N SER A 37 -1.11 1.99 -8.48
CA SER A 37 -2.15 2.51 -7.59
C SER A 37 -2.14 1.72 -6.28
N LEU A 38 -2.61 2.35 -5.22
CA LEU A 38 -2.63 1.77 -3.88
C LEU A 38 -4.04 1.83 -3.30
N VAL A 39 -4.50 0.71 -2.75
CA VAL A 39 -5.73 0.61 -1.98
C VAL A 39 -5.41 0.22 -0.55
N THR A 40 -5.99 0.96 0.40
CA THR A 40 -5.86 0.71 1.85
C THR A 40 -7.22 0.46 2.48
N PHE A 41 -7.29 -0.11 3.69
CA PHE A 41 -8.57 -0.30 4.37
C PHE A 41 -9.08 1.01 4.95
N ASP A 42 -8.21 1.79 5.59
CA ASP A 42 -8.47 3.17 6.00
C ASP A 42 -7.57 4.18 5.27
N ASP A 43 -7.82 5.46 5.45
CA ASP A 43 -7.04 6.57 4.88
C ASP A 43 -5.91 7.03 5.81
N LEU A 44 -5.69 6.35 6.94
CA LEU A 44 -4.66 6.73 7.90
C LEU A 44 -3.28 6.51 7.27
N ASN A 45 -2.45 7.55 7.31
CA ASN A 45 -1.10 7.56 6.76
C ASN A 45 -1.04 7.51 5.21
N ALA A 46 -2.14 7.81 4.51
CA ALA A 46 -2.17 7.88 3.04
C ALA A 46 -1.13 8.86 2.45
N GLU A 47 -0.78 9.92 3.19
CA GLU A 47 0.24 10.89 2.80
C GLU A 47 1.62 10.27 2.60
N ARG A 48 1.91 9.11 3.23
CA ARG A 48 3.17 8.38 3.02
C ARG A 48 3.33 7.84 1.60
N ALA A 49 2.23 7.69 0.87
CA ALA A 49 2.19 7.17 -0.49
C ALA A 49 1.96 8.25 -1.56
N ALA A 50 1.70 9.51 -1.17
CA ALA A 50 1.29 10.58 -2.09
C ALA A 50 2.29 10.81 -3.24
N ASP A 51 3.59 10.67 -2.98
CA ASP A 51 4.64 10.94 -3.97
C ASP A 51 5.08 9.70 -4.78
N VAL A 52 4.50 8.52 -4.52
CA VAL A 52 5.01 7.24 -5.08
C VAL A 52 4.00 6.48 -5.93
N VAL A 53 2.72 6.86 -5.89
CA VAL A 53 1.66 6.27 -6.72
C VAL A 53 0.81 7.34 -7.39
N SER A 54 0.19 7.00 -8.51
CA SER A 54 -0.71 7.93 -9.20
C SER A 54 -2.05 8.11 -8.49
N CYS A 55 -2.43 7.16 -7.63
CA CYS A 55 -3.68 7.17 -6.90
C CYS A 55 -3.58 6.35 -5.61
N VAL A 56 -4.13 6.90 -4.53
CA VAL A 56 -4.40 6.20 -3.27
C VAL A 56 -5.91 6.22 -3.04
N SER A 57 -6.49 5.09 -2.68
CA SER A 57 -7.91 4.99 -2.33
C SER A 57 -8.09 4.14 -1.08
N SER A 58 -9.08 4.46 -0.25
CA SER A 58 -9.43 3.65 0.92
C SER A 58 -10.77 2.96 0.72
N VAL A 59 -10.94 1.79 1.33
CA VAL A 59 -12.21 1.03 1.29
C VAL A 59 -13.15 1.47 2.42
N GLY A 60 -12.67 2.22 3.41
CA GLY A 60 -13.45 2.67 4.55
C GLY A 60 -13.67 1.59 5.61
N ILE A 61 -12.79 0.59 5.67
CA ILE A 61 -12.81 -0.48 6.68
C ILE A 61 -11.77 -0.12 7.76
N PRO A 62 -12.16 0.09 9.02
CA PRO A 62 -11.20 0.44 10.06
C PRO A 62 -10.18 -0.69 10.28
N SER A 63 -8.89 -0.36 10.19
CA SER A 63 -7.80 -1.30 10.45
C SER A 63 -7.65 -1.54 11.96
N ASN A 64 -8.43 -2.46 12.54
CA ASN A 64 -8.12 -2.96 13.87
C ASN A 64 -6.92 -3.91 13.77
N GLY A 65 -5.72 -3.34 13.87
CA GLY A 65 -4.46 -4.07 13.84
C GLY A 65 -4.43 -5.15 14.93
N ASN A 66 -4.53 -6.42 14.54
CA ASN A 66 -4.28 -7.51 15.47
C ASN A 66 -3.77 -8.78 14.76
N SER A 67 -2.50 -8.80 14.41
CA SER A 67 -1.80 -10.03 13.99
C SER A 67 -1.27 -10.85 15.18
N ARG A 68 -1.80 -10.67 16.40
CA ARG A 68 -1.37 -11.39 17.62
C ARG A 68 -2.27 -12.56 18.02
N SER A 69 -3.25 -12.94 17.22
CA SER A 69 -4.12 -14.09 17.51
C SER A 69 -3.95 -15.17 16.44
N LEU A 70 -3.85 -16.42 16.87
CA LEU A 70 -3.84 -17.66 16.08
C LEU A 70 -2.48 -18.27 15.69
N ILE A 71 -1.50 -18.30 16.60
CA ILE A 71 -0.70 -19.52 16.80
C ILE A 71 -0.46 -19.70 18.32
N ARG A 72 -1.36 -20.42 19.00
CA ARG A 72 -1.01 -21.17 20.20
C ARG A 72 -0.74 -22.60 19.72
N GLY A 73 0.53 -22.93 19.58
CA GLY A 73 1.01 -24.32 19.65
C GLY A 73 1.26 -24.67 21.10
#